data_AF-A0A1B9Y985-F1
#
_entry.id   AF-A0A1B9Y985-F1
#
_cell.length_a   1.000
_cell.length_b   1.000
_cell.length_c   1.000
_cell.angle_alpha   90.00
_cell.angle_beta   90.00
_cell.angle_gamma   90.00
#
_symmetry.space_group_name_H-M   'P 1'
#
loop_
_entity.id
_entity.type
_entity.pdbx_description
1 polymer ?
#
loop_
_entity_poly.entity_id
_entity_poly.type
_entity_poly.pdbx_seq_one_letter_code
_entity_poly.pdbx_strand_id
1 'polypeptide(L)'
;MKNCPTRIQEFSYYIDKKKFSIMDVITLNSKIFNLSDKDTHHFNQKHKSYDEQTILEILDYQRKHKLNYIELATHFKLSRDTVAKWKKIFLV
;
A
#
# COMPACT_ATOMS: atom_id res chain seq x y z
N MET A 1 17.17 -23.32 0.96
CA MET A 1 16.49 -22.15 1.55
C MET A 1 16.60 -22.25 3.07
N LYS A 2 17.23 -21.28 3.75
CA LYS A 2 17.20 -21.22 5.22
C LYS A 2 15.81 -20.79 5.63
N ASN A 3 15.02 -21.73 6.15
CA ASN A 3 13.77 -21.40 6.84
C ASN A 3 14.14 -20.68 8.13
N CYS A 4 13.71 -19.43 8.29
CA CYS A 4 13.86 -18.65 9.52
C CYS A 4 12.51 -18.63 10.27
N PRO A 5 12.19 -19.68 11.06
CA PRO A 5 10.90 -19.80 11.74
C PRO A 5 10.69 -18.76 12.85
N THR A 6 11.76 -18.10 13.30
CA THR A 6 11.74 -17.18 14.44
C THR A 6 10.87 -15.94 14.24
N ARG A 7 10.69 -15.49 12.98
CA ARG A 7 9.88 -14.29 12.69
C ARG A 7 8.43 -14.61 12.35
N ILE A 8 8.03 -15.88 12.22
CA ILE A 8 6.65 -16.26 11.84
C ILE A 8 5.64 -15.72 12.85
N GLN A 9 5.98 -15.74 14.14
CA GLN A 9 5.14 -15.19 15.20
C GLN A 9 4.89 -13.68 15.06
N GLU A 10 5.82 -12.92 14.46
CA GLU A 10 5.65 -11.48 14.21
C GLU A 10 4.59 -11.18 13.14
N PHE A 11 4.23 -12.19 12.34
CA PHE A 11 3.34 -12.05 11.18
C PHE A 11 2.07 -12.89 11.29
N SER A 12 1.81 -13.55 12.42
CA SER A 12 0.65 -14.42 12.64
C SER A 12 -0.67 -13.74 12.26
N TYR A 13 -0.84 -12.48 12.67
CA TYR A 13 -2.00 -11.65 12.31
C TYR A 13 -2.27 -11.58 10.80
N TYR A 14 -1.21 -11.51 9.99
CA TYR A 14 -1.32 -11.43 8.53
C TYR A 14 -1.47 -12.82 7.91
N ILE A 15 -0.80 -13.82 8.45
CA ILE A 15 -0.85 -15.21 7.97
C ILE A 15 -2.27 -15.79 8.15
N ASP A 16 -2.91 -15.48 9.27
CA ASP A 16 -4.25 -15.98 9.59
C ASP A 16 -5.38 -15.19 8.89
N LYS A 17 -5.02 -14.12 8.16
CA LYS A 17 -5.98 -13.26 7.49
C LYS A 17 -6.44 -13.86 6.17
N LYS A 18 -7.76 -14.11 6.05
CA LYS A 18 -8.37 -14.75 4.87
C LYS A 18 -8.24 -13.93 3.57
N LYS A 19 -8.13 -12.60 3.68
CA LYS A 19 -7.92 -11.67 2.56
C LYS A 19 -6.97 -10.56 2.98
N PHE A 20 -5.93 -10.36 2.18
CA PHE A 20 -5.04 -9.21 2.33
C PHE A 20 -5.69 -7.98 1.70
N SER A 21 -5.73 -6.89 2.47
CA SER A 21 -5.88 -5.56 1.89
C SER A 21 -4.52 -5.08 1.39
N ILE A 22 -4.55 -4.09 0.49
CA ILE A 22 -3.34 -3.39 0.05
C ILE A 22 -2.56 -2.81 1.24
N MET A 23 -3.26 -2.37 2.29
CA MET A 23 -2.61 -1.87 3.50
C MET A 23 -1.84 -2.96 4.24
N ASP A 24 -2.36 -4.18 4.28
CA ASP A 24 -1.66 -5.33 4.85
C ASP A 24 -0.39 -5.62 4.05
N VAL A 25 -0.47 -5.60 2.72
CA VAL A 25 0.70 -5.81 1.83
C VAL A 25 1.75 -4.73 2.06
N ILE A 26 1.35 -3.46 2.10
CA ILE A 26 2.27 -2.33 2.34
C ILE A 26 2.95 -2.46 3.71
N THR A 27 2.18 -2.80 4.74
CA THR A 27 2.68 -2.94 6.11
C THR A 27 3.63 -4.13 6.22
N LEU A 28 3.24 -5.27 5.65
CA LEU A 28 4.03 -6.49 5.65
C LEU A 28 5.36 -6.28 4.93
N ASN A 29 5.35 -5.64 3.75
CA ASN A 29 6.56 -5.32 3.00
C ASN A 29 7.52 -4.47 3.82
N SER A 30 7.00 -3.44 4.52
CA SER A 30 7.81 -2.60 5.40
C SER A 30 8.42 -3.38 6.57
N LYS A 31 7.65 -4.30 7.17
CA LYS A 31 8.05 -5.07 8.36
C LYS A 31 8.99 -6.24 8.02
N ILE A 32 8.87 -6.83 6.83
CA ILE A 32 9.79 -7.88 6.35
C ILE A 32 11.16 -7.28 6.05
N PHE A 33 11.19 -6.20 5.26
CA PHE A 33 12.43 -5.67 4.70
C PHE A 33 13.07 -4.54 5.52
N ASN A 34 12.42 -4.07 6.59
CA ASN A 34 12.91 -2.98 7.46
C ASN A 34 13.60 -1.87 6.63
N LEU A 35 12.86 -1.35 5.65
CA LEU A 35 13.37 -0.37 4.68
C LEU A 35 13.61 0.99 5.36
N SER A 36 14.67 1.08 6.16
CA SER A 36 15.18 2.33 6.74
C SER A 36 15.93 3.17 5.70
N ASP A 37 16.33 2.54 4.60
CA ASP A 37 16.99 3.22 3.48
C ASP A 37 15.96 3.94 2.59
N LYS A 38 16.10 5.26 2.49
CA LYS A 38 15.22 6.14 1.71
C LYS A 38 15.29 5.81 0.22
N ASP A 39 16.44 5.39 -0.28
CA ASP A 39 16.65 5.11 -1.71
C ASP A 39 15.90 3.85 -2.12
N THR A 40 16.02 2.79 -1.31
CA THR A 40 15.24 1.56 -1.51
C THR A 40 13.72 1.80 -1.39
N HIS A 41 13.28 2.66 -0.46
CA HIS A 41 11.87 3.03 -0.35
C HIS A 41 11.35 3.80 -1.58
N HIS A 42 12.14 4.75 -2.10
CA HIS A 42 11.80 5.52 -3.30
C HIS A 42 11.78 4.64 -4.56
N PHE A 43 12.73 3.71 -4.68
CA PHE A 43 12.73 2.72 -5.76
C PHE A 43 11.48 1.84 -5.72
N ASN A 44 11.18 1.23 -4.57
CA ASN A 44 10.01 0.35 -4.40
C ASN A 44 8.68 1.07 -4.62
N GLN A 45 8.58 2.36 -4.26
CA GLN A 45 7.41 3.21 -4.55
C GLN A 45 7.09 3.28 -6.05
N LYS A 46 8.12 3.38 -6.91
CA LYS A 46 7.94 3.47 -8.37
C LYS A 46 7.49 2.15 -8.99
N HIS A 47 7.75 1.02 -8.32
CA HIS A 47 7.43 -0.33 -8.81
C HIS A 47 6.11 -0.88 -8.26
N LYS A 48 5.36 -0.11 -7.46
CA LYS A 48 4.03 -0.53 -7.01
C LYS A 48 3.11 -0.65 -8.22
N SER A 49 2.68 -1.87 -8.50
CA SER A 49 1.65 -2.16 -9.50
C SER A 49 0.31 -2.29 -8.78
N TYR A 50 -0.57 -1.33 -9.00
CA TYR A 50 -1.94 -1.37 -8.49
C TYR A 50 -2.85 -1.80 -9.65
N ASP A 51 -3.68 -2.83 -9.42
CA ASP A 51 -4.73 -3.19 -10.37
C ASP A 51 -5.87 -2.15 -10.36
N GLU A 52 -6.71 -2.19 -11.38
CA GLU A 52 -7.81 -1.23 -11.53
C GLU A 52 -8.79 -1.28 -10.35
N GLN A 53 -9.14 -2.49 -9.88
CA GLN A 53 -10.05 -2.65 -8.75
C GLN A 53 -9.51 -1.97 -7.49
N THR A 54 -8.23 -2.17 -7.19
CA THR A 54 -7.52 -1.53 -6.09
C THR A 54 -7.57 -0.01 -6.21
N ILE A 55 -7.34 0.53 -7.41
CA ILE A 55 -7.37 1.97 -7.64
C ILE A 55 -8.77 2.52 -7.36
N LEU A 56 -9.82 1.85 -7.85
CA LEU A 56 -11.20 2.23 -7.59
C LEU A 56 -11.56 2.16 -6.10
N GLU A 57 -11.13 1.13 -5.38
CA GLU A 57 -11.33 1.00 -3.93
C GLU A 57 -10.65 2.15 -3.17
N ILE A 58 -9.43 2.54 -3.56
CA ILE A 58 -8.71 3.68 -2.96
C ILE A 58 -9.44 5.00 -3.23
N LEU A 59 -9.93 5.22 -4.45
CA LEU A 59 -10.67 6.44 -4.78
C LEU A 59 -12.04 6.48 -4.09
N ASP A 60 -12.70 5.34 -3.91
CA ASP A 60 -13.94 5.24 -3.17
C ASP A 60 -13.74 5.52 -1.68
N TYR A 61 -12.65 5.02 -1.10
CA TYR A 61 -12.23 5.34 0.27
C TYR A 61 -12.10 6.85 0.48
N GLN A 62 -11.53 7.59 -0.50
CA GLN A 62 -11.46 9.04 -0.43
C GLN A 62 -12.82 9.70 -0.24
N ARG A 63 -13.84 9.25 -1.00
CA ARG A 63 -15.20 9.80 -0.93
C ARG A 63 -15.86 9.45 0.39
N LYS A 64 -15.77 8.19 0.82
CA LYS A 64 -16.35 7.69 2.07
C LYS A 64 -15.82 8.43 3.30
N HIS A 65 -14.53 8.76 3.30
CA HIS A 65 -13.87 9.41 4.44
C HIS A 65 -13.65 10.91 4.25
N LYS A 66 -14.16 11.51 3.16
CA LYS A 66 -14.04 12.94 2.83
C LYS A 66 -12.59 13.46 2.88
N LEU A 67 -11.64 12.65 2.42
CA LEU A 67 -10.21 12.97 2.47
C LEU A 67 -9.80 13.88 1.31
N ASN A 68 -8.91 14.83 1.58
CA ASN A 68 -8.25 15.58 0.53
C ASN A 68 -7.15 14.74 -0.16
N TYR A 69 -6.61 15.25 -1.27
CA TYR A 69 -5.61 14.51 -2.05
C TYR A 69 -4.33 14.19 -1.26
N ILE A 70 -3.90 15.09 -0.38
CA ILE A 70 -2.67 14.93 0.41
C ILE A 70 -2.91 13.89 1.50
N GLU A 71 -4.05 13.93 2.17
CA GLU A 71 -4.43 12.97 3.20
C GLU A 71 -4.56 11.56 2.64
N LEU A 72 -5.25 11.40 1.51
CA LEU A 72 -5.39 10.10 0.84
C LEU A 72 -4.01 9.58 0.39
N ALA A 73 -3.21 10.45 -0.23
CA ALA A 73 -1.88 10.09 -0.69
C ALA A 73 -0.97 9.69 0.48
N THR A 74 -1.02 10.42 1.59
CA THR A 74 -0.29 10.07 2.82
C THR A 74 -0.75 8.72 3.37
N HIS A 75 -2.05 8.49 3.44
CA HIS A 75 -2.64 7.26 3.96
C HIS A 75 -2.17 6.03 3.18
N PHE A 76 -2.21 6.08 1.85
CA PHE A 76 -1.81 4.95 0.98
C PHE A 76 -0.32 4.99 0.57
N LYS A 77 0.46 5.92 1.12
CA LYS A 77 1.86 6.19 0.72
C LYS A 77 1.97 6.32 -0.80
N LEU A 78 1.16 7.19 -1.38
CA LEU A 78 1.15 7.58 -2.80
C LEU A 78 1.66 9.02 -2.93
N SER A 79 1.96 9.46 -4.14
CA SER A 79 2.10 10.90 -4.41
C SER A 79 0.72 11.51 -4.69
N ARG A 80 0.57 12.80 -4.39
CA ARG A 80 -0.61 13.57 -4.76
C ARG A 80 -0.91 13.46 -6.26
N ASP A 81 0.13 13.47 -7.08
CA ASP A 81 0.00 13.41 -8.54
C ASP A 81 -0.53 12.06 -9.02
N THR A 82 -0.14 10.95 -8.37
CA THR A 82 -0.70 9.63 -8.66
C THR A 82 -2.21 9.61 -8.41
N VAL A 83 -2.67 10.14 -7.27
CA VAL A 83 -4.11 10.20 -6.96
C VAL A 83 -4.86 11.08 -7.96
N ALA A 84 -4.29 12.24 -8.32
CA ALA A 84 -4.87 13.13 -9.31
C ALA A 84 -4.97 12.47 -10.70
N LYS A 85 -3.92 11.72 -11.10
CA LYS A 85 -3.90 10.98 -12.37
C LYS A 85 -4.92 9.85 -12.38
N TRP A 86 -5.05 9.09 -11.29
CA TRP A 86 -6.04 8.01 -11.20
C TRP A 86 -7.47 8.52 -11.28
N LYS A 87 -7.82 9.61 -10.59
CA LYS A 87 -9.15 10.21 -10.77
C LYS A 87 -9.43 10.56 -12.23
N LYS A 88 -8.43 11.10 -12.94
CA LYS A 88 -8.55 11.44 -14.36
C LYS A 88 -8.71 10.25 -15.29
N ILE A 89 -8.23 9.07 -14.92
CA ILE A 89 -8.27 7.88 -15.76
C ILE A 89 -9.54 7.06 -15.47
N PHE A 90 -9.97 6.98 -14.20
CA PHE A 90 -10.98 6.02 -13.76
C PHE A 90 -12.31 6.64 -13.31
N LEU A 91 -12.38 7.95 -13.06
CA LEU A 91 -13.60 8.64 -12.58
C LEU A 91 -14.01 9.84 -13.44
N VAL A 92 -13.23 10.15 -14.48
CA VAL A 92 -13.54 11.22 -15.47
C VAL A 92 -14.44 10.66 -16.56
#